data_AF-G3V630-F1
#
_entry.id   AF-G3V630-F1
#
_cell.length_a   1.000
_cell.length_b   1.000
_cell.length_c   1.000
_cell.angle_alpha   90.00
_cell.angle_beta   90.00
_cell.angle_gamma   90.00
#
_symmetry.space_group_name_H-M   'P 1'
#
loop_
_entity.id
_entity.type
_entity.pdbx_description
1 polymer ?
#
loop_
_entity_poly.entity_id
_entity_poly.type
_entity_poly.pdbx_seq_one_letter_code
_entity_poly.pdbx_strand_id
1 'polypeptide(L)'
;MPFMSGLAASWSLKPLGPHGVTQALCAVLLAVLVTMNVVLGDNLLDIPSQSPPLNQYLHCYRCLLETEELGCLLGSDTCLTPLGSTCVTLHIKNSSGFNVMVSDCRNKEQMVDCSYTRASPVFGFWIFYQCCFLDFCNNPKNRKNTMH
;
A
#
# COMPACT_ATOMS: atom_id res chain seq x y z
N MET A 1 -86.86 0.16 42.40
CA MET A 1 -85.90 -0.96 42.43
C MET A 1 -85.81 -1.54 41.03
N PRO A 2 -84.66 -2.02 40.53
CA PRO A 2 -83.34 -2.20 41.18
C PRO A 2 -82.32 -1.12 40.73
N PHE A 3 -81.28 -0.67 41.44
CA PHE A 3 -80.22 -1.20 42.35
C PHE A 3 -78.86 -1.52 41.69
N MET A 4 -77.87 -0.65 41.99
CA MET A 4 -76.40 -0.78 42.19
C MET A 4 -75.53 -1.53 41.15
N SER A 5 -74.39 -0.99 40.69
CA SER A 5 -73.07 -0.93 41.39
C SER A 5 -72.07 -0.29 40.39
N GLY A 6 -71.11 0.59 40.68
CA GLY A 6 -70.14 0.67 41.78
C GLY A 6 -68.74 0.33 41.22
N LEU A 7 -67.83 1.32 41.11
CA LEU A 7 -66.40 1.25 41.49
C LEU A 7 -65.60 2.46 40.99
N ALA A 8 -65.15 3.26 41.95
CA ALA A 8 -64.12 4.25 41.79
C ALA A 8 -62.79 3.56 41.43
N ALA A 9 -62.12 4.01 40.37
CA ALA A 9 -60.75 3.65 40.07
C ALA A 9 -59.85 4.87 40.28
N SER A 10 -59.54 5.13 41.55
CA SER A 10 -58.33 5.85 41.96
C SER A 10 -57.12 5.02 41.53
N TRP A 11 -56.30 5.53 40.61
CA TRP A 11 -54.98 4.96 40.34
C TRP A 11 -53.94 6.05 40.60
N SER A 12 -53.41 5.93 41.81
CA SER A 12 -52.32 6.68 42.41
C SER A 12 -51.12 6.82 41.47
N LEU A 13 -50.60 8.05 41.36
CA LEU A 13 -49.25 8.32 40.88
C LEU A 13 -48.26 7.59 41.80
N LYS A 14 -47.74 6.47 41.32
CA LYS A 14 -46.75 5.67 42.05
C LYS A 14 -45.42 6.44 42.06
N PRO A 15 -44.80 6.71 43.22
CA PRO A 15 -43.52 7.40 43.28
C PRO A 15 -42.45 6.48 42.67
N LEU A 16 -41.62 7.01 41.77
CA LEU A 16 -40.41 6.31 41.34
C LEU A 16 -39.50 6.13 42.56
N GLY A 17 -39.38 4.89 43.02
CA GLY A 17 -38.48 4.54 44.11
C GLY A 17 -37.01 4.82 43.76
N PRO A 18 -36.13 4.90 44.77
CA PRO A 18 -34.72 5.28 44.60
C PRO A 18 -33.96 4.40 43.59
N HIS A 19 -34.37 3.14 43.41
CA HIS A 19 -33.81 2.22 42.40
C HIS A 19 -34.04 2.66 40.95
N GLY A 20 -35.14 3.34 40.63
CA GLY A 20 -35.42 3.82 39.27
C GLY A 20 -34.59 5.04 38.89
N VAL A 21 -34.28 5.89 39.87
CA VAL A 21 -33.42 7.07 39.70
C VAL A 21 -31.98 6.64 39.42
N THR A 22 -31.47 5.63 40.14
CA THR A 22 -30.12 5.07 39.91
C THR A 22 -30.00 4.43 38.54
N GLN A 23 -31.04 3.72 38.09
CA GLN A 23 -31.06 3.06 36.79
C GLN A 23 -31.14 4.06 35.62
N ALA A 24 -31.94 5.12 35.76
CA ALA A 24 -32.02 6.20 34.77
C ALA A 24 -30.71 6.99 34.69
N LEU A 25 -30.08 7.31 35.82
CA LEU A 25 -28.77 7.97 35.87
C LEU A 25 -27.69 7.13 35.19
N CYS A 26 -27.69 5.81 35.41
CA CYS A 26 -26.74 4.90 34.78
C CYS A 26 -26.93 4.85 33.26
N ALA A 27 -28.18 4.80 32.78
CA ALA A 27 -28.48 4.84 31.34
C ALA A 27 -28.04 6.16 30.68
N VAL A 28 -28.22 7.29 31.36
CA VAL A 28 -27.76 8.60 30.87
C VAL A 28 -26.24 8.68 30.83
N LEU A 29 -25.56 8.21 31.87
CA LEU A 29 -24.09 8.15 31.90
C LEU A 29 -23.53 7.26 30.78
N LEU A 30 -24.14 6.10 30.54
CA LEU A 30 -23.78 5.22 29.43
C LEU A 30 -24.02 5.87 28.08
N ALA A 31 -25.14 6.57 27.89
CA ALA A 31 -25.43 7.28 26.64
C ALA A 31 -24.40 8.40 26.39
N VAL A 32 -24.06 9.18 27.42
CA VAL A 32 -23.03 10.24 27.31
C VAL A 32 -21.65 9.63 26.99
N LEU A 33 -21.26 8.55 27.67
CA LEU A 33 -20.02 7.82 27.39
C LEU A 33 -19.97 7.27 25.95
N VAL A 34 -21.07 6.73 25.44
CA VAL A 34 -21.17 6.24 24.06
C VAL A 34 -21.05 7.40 23.08
N THR A 35 -21.75 8.51 23.29
CA THR A 35 -21.64 9.68 22.40
C THR A 35 -20.24 10.28 22.38
N MET A 36 -19.55 10.35 23.53
CA MET A 36 -18.18 10.83 23.60
C MET A 36 -17.21 9.89 22.90
N ASN A 37 -17.36 8.57 23.04
CA ASN A 37 -16.52 7.60 22.33
C ASN A 37 -16.79 7.56 20.82
N VAL A 38 -18.03 7.78 20.38
CA VAL A 38 -18.39 7.88 18.95
C VAL A 38 -17.79 9.14 18.33
N VAL A 39 -17.93 10.30 19.00
CA VAL A 39 -17.35 11.57 18.53
C VAL A 39 -15.81 11.55 18.60
N LEU A 40 -15.22 10.81 19.53
CA LEU A 40 -13.77 10.62 19.63
C LEU A 40 -13.25 9.64 18.56
N GLY A 41 -14.05 8.65 18.15
CA GLY A 41 -13.72 7.69 17.09
C GLY A 41 -13.69 8.32 15.69
N ASP A 42 -14.59 9.26 15.39
CA ASP A 42 -14.65 9.94 14.10
C ASP A 42 -13.50 10.95 13.88
N ASN A 43 -12.86 11.43 14.96
CA ASN A 43 -11.76 12.40 14.88
C ASN A 43 -10.36 11.77 14.92
N LEU A 44 -10.24 10.46 15.13
CA LEU A 44 -8.95 9.75 15.21
C LEU A 44 -8.65 8.85 14.00
N LEU A 45 -9.60 8.72 13.06
CA LEU A 45 -9.44 7.92 11.84
C LEU A 45 -9.32 8.75 10.56
N ASP A 46 -9.14 10.06 10.68
CA ASP A 46 -8.59 10.87 9.58
C ASP A 46 -7.06 10.68 9.56
N ILE A 47 -6.64 9.43 9.33
CA ILE A 47 -5.34 9.20 8.68
C ILE A 47 -5.53 9.84 7.31
N PRO A 48 -4.82 10.91 6.96
CA PRO A 48 -4.88 11.39 5.60
C PRO A 48 -4.43 10.21 4.75
N SER A 49 -5.34 9.68 3.94
CA SER A 49 -4.97 8.91 2.77
C SER A 49 -4.34 9.87 1.76
N GLN A 50 -3.29 10.57 2.18
CA GLN A 50 -2.27 11.03 1.27
C GLN A 50 -1.66 9.73 0.75
N SER A 51 -2.20 9.23 -0.36
CA SER A 51 -1.36 8.62 -1.36
C SER A 51 -0.13 9.53 -1.45
N PRO A 52 1.07 9.04 -1.09
CA PRO A 52 2.26 9.87 -1.16
C PRO A 52 2.30 10.48 -2.56
N PRO A 53 2.55 11.80 -2.70
CA PRO A 53 2.40 12.47 -3.99
C PRO A 53 3.19 11.69 -5.04
N LEU A 54 2.55 11.42 -6.18
CA LEU A 54 3.03 10.55 -7.26
C LEU A 54 4.47 10.88 -7.71
N ASN A 55 4.94 12.09 -7.43
CA ASN A 55 6.30 12.57 -7.66
C ASN A 55 7.36 12.15 -6.63
N GLN A 56 7.07 11.26 -5.67
CA GLN A 56 8.06 10.80 -4.67
C GLN A 56 8.78 9.49 -5.04
N TYR A 57 8.31 8.81 -6.08
CA TYR A 57 8.84 7.51 -6.48
C TYR A 57 9.26 7.51 -7.94
N LEU A 58 10.36 6.82 -8.20
CA LEU A 58 10.78 6.41 -9.53
C LEU A 58 10.08 5.09 -9.87
N HIS A 59 9.44 5.07 -11.03
CA HIS A 59 8.78 3.90 -11.59
C HIS A 59 9.73 3.21 -12.56
N CYS A 60 10.00 1.92 -12.36
CA CYS A 60 10.84 1.17 -13.26
C CYS A 60 10.09 -0.04 -13.81
N TYR A 61 10.42 -0.39 -15.04
CA TYR A 61 9.99 -1.65 -15.62
C TYR A 61 10.73 -2.79 -14.91
N ARG A 62 10.00 -3.81 -14.48
CA ARG A 62 10.57 -4.98 -13.80
C ARG A 62 10.21 -6.24 -14.55
N CYS A 63 11.23 -7.08 -14.75
CA CYS A 63 11.12 -8.37 -15.42
C CYS A 63 12.28 -9.26 -14.99
N LEU A 64 11.98 -10.44 -14.46
CA LEU A 64 12.99 -11.36 -13.94
C LEU A 64 13.73 -12.15 -15.02
N LEU A 65 13.10 -12.33 -16.19
CA LEU A 65 13.69 -13.08 -17.31
C LEU A 65 13.20 -12.51 -18.64
N GLU A 66 14.04 -11.69 -19.26
CA GLU A 66 13.79 -11.08 -20.56
C GLU A 66 14.82 -11.54 -21.60
N THR A 67 14.35 -11.79 -22.82
CA THR A 67 15.21 -12.01 -24.00
C THR A 67 14.87 -10.96 -25.06
N GLU A 68 15.78 -10.68 -25.99
CA GLU A 68 15.52 -9.70 -27.05
C GLU A 68 14.42 -10.17 -28.00
N GLU A 69 14.32 -11.48 -28.24
CA GLU A 69 13.40 -12.08 -29.20
C GLU A 69 12.00 -12.27 -28.63
N LEU A 70 11.88 -12.78 -27.40
CA LEU A 70 10.60 -13.15 -26.80
C LEU A 70 10.11 -12.11 -25.78
N GLY A 71 10.93 -11.12 -25.42
CA GLY A 71 10.61 -10.17 -24.36
C GLY A 71 10.58 -10.85 -22.99
N CYS A 72 9.71 -10.37 -22.10
CA CYS A 72 9.61 -10.86 -20.73
C CYS A 72 8.83 -12.19 -20.65
N LEU A 73 9.54 -13.27 -20.30
CA LEU A 73 8.99 -14.62 -20.31
C LEU A 73 8.09 -14.94 -19.10
N LEU A 74 8.33 -14.29 -17.96
CA LEU A 74 7.62 -14.56 -16.71
C LEU A 74 6.57 -13.49 -16.38
N GLY A 75 6.26 -12.61 -17.34
CA GLY A 75 5.45 -11.44 -17.13
C GLY A 75 6.24 -10.29 -16.50
N SER A 76 5.90 -9.07 -16.90
CA SER A 76 6.50 -7.84 -16.39
C SER A 76 5.58 -7.14 -15.40
N ASP A 77 6.17 -6.50 -14.41
CA ASP A 77 5.50 -5.62 -13.47
C ASP A 77 6.18 -4.23 -13.42
N THR A 78 5.68 -3.37 -12.53
CA THR A 78 6.28 -2.08 -12.23
C THR A 78 6.76 -2.12 -10.79
N CYS A 79 8.02 -1.78 -10.56
CA CYS A 79 8.52 -1.53 -9.21
C CYS A 79 8.59 -0.04 -8.94
N LEU A 80 8.39 0.32 -7.67
CA LEU A 80 8.47 1.69 -7.16
C LEU A 80 9.66 1.79 -6.22
N THR A 81 10.46 2.83 -6.38
CA THR A 81 11.61 3.09 -5.50
C THR A 81 11.72 4.57 -5.18
N PRO A 82 12.17 4.99 -3.98
CA PRO A 82 12.22 6.41 -3.60
C PRO A 82 13.10 7.23 -4.55
N LEU A 83 12.82 8.53 -4.68
CA LEU A 83 13.71 9.43 -5.43
C LEU A 83 15.17 9.34 -4.97
N GLY A 84 16.09 9.47 -5.92
CA GLY A 84 17.52 9.24 -5.70
C GLY A 84 17.94 7.77 -5.87
N SER A 85 17.00 6.89 -6.17
CA SER A 85 17.22 5.51 -6.61
C SER A 85 17.37 5.43 -8.13
N THR A 86 17.51 4.23 -8.69
CA THR A 86 17.72 4.03 -10.14
C THR A 86 16.97 2.81 -10.67
N CYS A 87 16.56 2.87 -11.93
CA CYS A 87 16.14 1.70 -12.67
C CYS A 87 17.37 0.97 -13.20
N VAL A 88 17.34 -0.35 -13.17
CA VAL A 88 18.46 -1.18 -13.63
C VAL A 88 18.03 -2.18 -14.68
N THR A 89 18.94 -2.48 -15.60
CA THR A 89 18.91 -3.64 -16.48
C THR A 89 20.23 -4.39 -16.30
N LEU A 90 20.16 -5.59 -15.77
CA LEU A 90 21.25 -6.55 -15.75
C LEU A 90 21.30 -7.27 -17.09
N HIS A 91 22.47 -7.31 -17.72
CA HIS A 91 22.70 -8.12 -18.91
C HIS A 91 23.61 -9.28 -18.55
N ILE A 92 23.16 -10.51 -18.81
CA ILE A 92 23.93 -11.73 -18.61
C ILE A 92 24.24 -12.29 -19.99
N LYS A 93 25.52 -12.25 -20.35
CA LYS A 93 25.98 -12.59 -21.71
C LYS A 93 27.06 -13.66 -21.70
N ASN A 94 27.19 -14.41 -22.79
CA ASN A 94 28.30 -15.33 -23.04
C ASN A 94 28.92 -15.14 -24.43
N SER A 95 30.03 -15.84 -24.71
CA SER A 95 30.74 -15.77 -26.00
C SER A 95 29.99 -16.39 -27.18
N SER A 96 28.97 -17.19 -26.93
CA SER A 96 28.10 -17.79 -27.96
C SER A 96 26.99 -16.85 -28.43
N GLY A 97 26.89 -15.65 -27.85
CA GLY A 97 25.82 -14.69 -28.16
C GLY A 97 24.55 -14.88 -27.33
N PHE A 98 24.56 -15.74 -26.30
CA PHE A 98 23.47 -15.80 -25.33
C PHE A 98 23.36 -14.44 -24.63
N ASN A 99 22.15 -13.88 -24.57
CA ASN A 99 21.85 -12.65 -23.86
C ASN A 99 20.50 -12.79 -23.15
N VAL A 100 20.51 -12.72 -21.83
CA VAL A 100 19.28 -12.56 -21.04
C VAL A 100 19.40 -11.32 -20.17
N MET A 101 18.26 -10.66 -19.98
CA MET A 101 18.15 -9.42 -19.25
C MET A 101 17.27 -9.61 -18.01
N VAL A 102 17.65 -8.91 -16.94
CA VAL A 102 16.84 -8.76 -15.72
C VAL A 102 16.63 -7.27 -15.49
N SER A 103 15.39 -6.82 -15.43
CA SER A 103 15.06 -5.42 -15.18
C SER A 103 14.45 -5.28 -13.79
N ASP A 104 14.89 -4.28 -13.02
CA ASP A 104 14.38 -4.06 -11.66
C ASP A 104 14.62 -2.62 -11.19
N CYS A 105 14.21 -2.32 -9.96
CA CYS A 105 14.55 -1.12 -9.20
C CYS A 105 15.79 -1.36 -8.33
N ARG A 106 16.60 -0.33 -8.16
CA ARG A 106 17.72 -0.33 -7.20
C ARG A 106 17.67 0.89 -6.32
N ASN A 107 17.70 0.65 -5.01
CA ASN A 107 17.79 1.74 -4.03
C ASN A 107 19.13 2.46 -4.13
N LYS A 108 19.22 3.60 -3.47
CA LYS A 108 20.41 4.46 -3.45
C LYS A 108 21.67 3.72 -2.98
N GLU A 109 21.55 2.85 -1.98
CA GLU A 109 22.68 2.12 -1.40
C GLU A 109 23.25 1.08 -2.38
N GLN A 110 22.41 0.51 -3.26
CA GLN A 110 22.80 -0.47 -4.27
C GLN A 110 23.26 0.17 -5.58
N MET A 111 23.27 1.50 -5.69
CA MET A 111 23.74 2.19 -6.90
C MET A 111 25.21 1.92 -7.23
N VAL A 112 26.01 1.46 -6.28
CA VAL A 112 27.40 1.03 -6.54
C VAL A 112 27.49 -0.04 -7.63
N ASP A 113 26.44 -0.86 -7.80
CA ASP A 113 26.39 -1.88 -8.83
C ASP A 113 26.34 -1.28 -10.25
N CYS A 114 25.88 -0.03 -10.39
CA CYS A 114 25.83 0.69 -11.67
C CYS A 114 27.19 1.18 -12.16
N SER A 115 28.19 1.26 -11.28
CA SER A 115 29.49 1.86 -11.58
C SER A 115 30.51 0.85 -12.10
N TYR A 116 30.27 -0.45 -11.91
CA TYR A 116 31.26 -1.49 -12.18
C TYR A 116 30.66 -2.67 -12.94
N THR A 117 31.32 -3.04 -14.04
CA THR A 117 31.09 -4.35 -14.68
C THR A 117 31.69 -5.44 -13.79
N ARG A 118 30.94 -6.48 -13.48
CA ARG A 118 31.40 -7.59 -12.63
C ARG A 118 31.55 -8.87 -13.47
N ALA A 119 32.62 -9.62 -13.23
CA ALA A 119 32.72 -10.98 -13.76
C ALA A 119 31.55 -11.83 -13.22
N SER A 120 30.95 -12.65 -14.06
CA SER A 120 29.89 -13.56 -13.61
C SER A 120 30.47 -14.60 -12.65
N PRO A 121 29.74 -15.02 -11.60
CA PRO A 121 30.12 -16.20 -10.82
C PRO A 121 30.02 -17.49 -11.64
N VAL A 122 29.33 -17.47 -12.78
CA VAL A 122 29.21 -18.61 -13.69
C VAL A 122 30.27 -18.50 -14.79
N PHE A 123 31.13 -19.52 -14.89
CA PHE A 123 32.20 -19.56 -15.90
C PHE A 123 31.65 -19.43 -17.33
N GLY A 124 32.33 -18.62 -18.14
CA GLY A 124 31.93 -18.36 -19.54
C GLY A 124 30.86 -17.27 -19.71
N PHE A 125 30.35 -16.70 -18.61
CA PHE A 125 29.41 -15.58 -18.64
C PHE A 125 30.05 -14.30 -18.11
N TRP A 126 29.51 -13.16 -18.53
CA TRP A 126 29.80 -11.86 -17.93
C TRP A 126 28.52 -11.09 -17.66
N ILE A 127 28.60 -10.20 -16.67
CA ILE A 127 27.46 -9.45 -16.18
C ILE A 127 27.81 -7.96 -16.22
N PHE A 128 26.95 -7.15 -16.83
CA PHE A 128 27.04 -5.71 -16.70
C PHE A 128 25.69 -5.11 -16.35
N TYR A 129 25.74 -4.01 -15.60
CA TYR A 129 24.59 -3.27 -15.14
C TYR A 129 24.43 -2.01 -16.01
N GLN A 130 23.24 -1.82 -16.55
CA GLN A 130 22.85 -0.59 -17.22
C GLN A 130 21.81 0.11 -16.36
N CYS A 131 22.16 1.28 -15.83
CA CYS A 131 21.31 2.04 -14.92
C CYS A 131 20.83 3.35 -15.54
N CYS A 132 19.65 3.79 -15.14
CA CYS A 132 19.05 5.05 -15.59
C CYS A 132 18.09 5.60 -14.52
N PHE A 133 17.77 6.90 -14.61
CA PHE A 133 17.19 7.66 -13.49
C PHE A 133 15.84 8.33 -13.81
N LEU A 134 15.23 7.97 -14.94
CA LEU A 134 13.94 8.51 -15.39
C LEU A 134 12.88 7.42 -15.33
N ASP A 135 11.62 7.80 -15.14
CA ASP A 135 10.51 6.85 -15.11
C ASP A 135 10.52 5.96 -16.37
N PHE A 136 10.44 4.66 -16.15
CA PHE A 136 10.43 3.61 -17.16
C PHE A 136 11.59 3.69 -18.16
N CYS A 137 12.72 4.33 -17.83
CA CYS A 137 13.87 4.43 -18.73
C CYS A 137 14.44 3.04 -19.12
N ASN A 138 14.30 2.05 -18.23
CA ASN A 138 14.72 0.67 -18.47
C ASN A 138 13.64 -0.17 -19.17
N ASN A 139 12.55 0.42 -19.67
CA ASN A 139 11.57 -0.30 -20.47
C ASN A 139 12.19 -0.71 -21.83
N PRO A 140 11.95 -1.94 -22.32
CA PRO A 140 12.47 -2.41 -23.61
C PRO A 140 12.27 -1.44 -24.78
N LYS A 141 11.14 -0.72 -24.82
CA LYS A 141 10.84 0.28 -25.86
C LYS A 141 11.73 1.53 -25.75
N ASN A 142 12.10 1.91 -24.54
CA ASN A 142 12.88 3.12 -24.26
C ASN A 142 14.39 2.85 -24.40
N ARG A 143 14.84 1.63 -24.06
CA ARG A 143 16.25 1.20 -24.18
C ARG A 143 16.76 1.20 -25.63
N LYS A 144 15.91 0.83 -26.59
CA LYS A 144 16.27 0.80 -28.01
C LYS A 144 16.59 2.19 -28.58
N ASN A 145 16.02 3.24 -27.98
CA ASN A 145 16.24 4.63 -28.41
C ASN A 145 17.57 5.21 -27.92
N THR A 146 18.29 4.51 -27.03
CA THR A 146 19.55 4.97 -26.43
C THR A 146 20.80 4.34 -27.06
N MET A 147 20.64 3.53 -28.11
CA MET A 147 21.74 2.87 -28.83
C MET A 147 21.99 3.46 -30.24
N HIS A 148 21.89 4.79 -30.39
CA HIS A 148 22.30 5.50 -31.61
C HIS A 148 23.49 6.42 -31.37
#